data_AF-A0A8B6DZS8-F1
#
_entry.id   AF-A0A8B6DZS8-F1
#
_cell.length_a   1.000
_cell.length_b   1.000
_cell.length_c   1.000
_cell.angle_alpha   90.00
_cell.angle_beta   90.00
_cell.angle_gamma   90.00
#
_symmetry.space_group_name_H-M   'P 1'
#
loop_
_entity.id
_entity.type
_entity.pdbx_description
1 polymer ?
#
loop_
_entity_poly.entity_id
_entity_poly.type
_entity_poly.pdbx_seq_one_letter_code
_entity_poly.pdbx_strand_id
1 'polypeptide(L)'
;MERISNSYLRRWLGVPRSFSSVGLYSLGSKLQLPLKSITEEFKVTKVRQHLTLKNSRDEKVRSAKVEIRTGRKWSTKKTIEDAESRLKHSEIVGRVAVGRQGLDVTPTAKWRTATVEEKKTPGTERVSMKKQGSWLNWEGARQQKLGWNEIWKMEPHRLQFKLKSVYDVLPSPTNLATWGLIDDPKCVLCGKPANLEHILSSCSSALKDGRYTWRHDKVLGTLADTLERNIRKPRKNKEGLTFVNFVKEGEKGQKKKVEGSGLLVTATDWQMLVDLKQKLQFPPQIAVTNQRPDIVIWSASTKQAILLELTVPWEE
;
A
#
# COMPACT_ATOMS: atom_id res chain seq x y z
N MET A 1 7.64 20.91 -18.40
CA MET A 1 8.30 20.37 -17.19
C MET A 1 7.71 19.02 -16.84
N GLU A 2 6.46 18.95 -16.38
CA GLU A 2 5.82 17.70 -15.94
C GLU A 2 5.82 16.57 -16.97
N ARG A 3 5.54 16.86 -18.26
CA ARG A 3 5.59 15.84 -19.33
C ARG A 3 6.93 15.11 -19.41
N ILE A 4 8.03 15.86 -19.27
CA ILE A 4 9.40 15.35 -19.34
C ILE A 4 9.67 14.52 -18.09
N SER A 5 9.41 15.08 -16.90
CA SER A 5 9.58 14.40 -15.62
C SER A 5 8.80 13.08 -15.55
N ASN A 6 7.53 13.09 -15.96
CA ASN A 6 6.69 11.89 -15.99
C ASN A 6 7.26 10.82 -16.95
N SER A 7 7.84 11.23 -18.08
CA SER A 7 8.47 10.29 -19.02
C SER A 7 9.66 9.57 -18.38
N TYR A 8 10.54 10.31 -17.71
CA TYR A 8 11.69 9.72 -17.00
C TYR A 8 11.26 8.86 -15.82
N LEU A 9 10.30 9.31 -15.02
CA LEU A 9 9.79 8.56 -13.87
C LEU A 9 9.14 7.25 -14.30
N ARG A 10 8.30 7.26 -15.35
CA ARG A 10 7.67 6.04 -15.85
C ARG A 10 8.70 5.04 -16.35
N ARG A 11 9.72 5.51 -17.08
CA ARG A 11 10.82 4.67 -17.56
C ARG A 11 11.60 4.07 -16.39
N TRP A 12 11.93 4.87 -15.38
CA TRP A 12 12.66 4.41 -14.20
C TRP A 12 11.87 3.39 -13.36
N LEU A 13 10.57 3.61 -13.19
CA LEU A 13 9.66 2.68 -12.49
C LEU A 13 9.26 1.46 -13.34
N GLY A 14 9.69 1.40 -14.61
CA GLY A 14 9.32 0.33 -15.55
C GLY A 14 7.83 0.28 -15.92
N VAL A 15 7.06 1.35 -15.70
CA VAL A 15 5.63 1.39 -16.02
C VAL A 15 5.38 1.95 -17.43
N PRO A 16 4.30 1.54 -18.13
CA PRO A 16 4.04 1.99 -19.50
C PRO A 16 3.72 3.49 -19.56
N ARG A 17 3.81 4.08 -20.76
CA ARG A 17 3.49 5.50 -20.99
C ARG A 17 2.05 5.86 -20.63
N SER A 18 1.14 4.89 -20.74
CA SER A 18 -0.28 5.00 -20.37
C SER A 18 -0.52 5.07 -18.85
N PHE A 19 0.51 4.81 -18.03
CA PHE A 19 0.39 4.90 -16.57
C PHE A 19 0.09 6.33 -16.12
N SER A 20 -0.97 6.52 -15.37
CA SER A 20 -1.48 7.82 -14.97
C SER A 20 -0.56 8.55 -14.01
N SER A 21 -0.56 9.89 -14.07
CA SER A 21 0.07 10.75 -13.06
C SER A 21 -0.57 10.58 -11.68
N VAL A 22 -1.83 10.12 -11.61
CA VAL A 22 -2.48 9.73 -10.36
C VAL A 22 -1.66 8.64 -9.67
N GLY A 23 -1.25 7.59 -10.40
CA GLY A 23 -0.45 6.52 -9.80
C GLY A 23 0.96 6.97 -9.37
N LEU A 24 1.47 8.06 -9.94
CA LEU A 24 2.78 8.63 -9.57
C LEU A 24 2.70 9.53 -8.34
N TYR A 25 1.68 10.40 -8.25
CA TYR A 25 1.68 11.52 -7.31
C TYR A 25 0.50 11.53 -6.33
N SER A 26 -0.46 10.61 -6.47
CA SER A 26 -1.69 10.72 -5.68
C SER A 26 -1.46 10.45 -4.21
N LEU A 27 -2.08 11.29 -3.39
CA LEU A 27 -2.19 11.10 -1.96
C LEU A 27 -3.46 10.28 -1.67
N GLY A 28 -3.36 9.30 -0.78
CA GLY A 28 -4.48 8.44 -0.40
C GLY A 28 -4.89 7.40 -1.45
N SER A 29 -4.05 7.11 -2.46
CA SER A 29 -4.22 5.86 -3.23
C SER A 29 -3.93 4.64 -2.37
N LYS A 30 -4.42 3.47 -2.79
CA LYS A 30 -4.07 2.19 -2.15
C LYS A 30 -2.57 1.92 -2.19
N LEU A 31 -1.90 2.33 -3.28
CA LEU A 31 -0.44 2.33 -3.38
C LEU A 31 0.07 3.75 -3.63
N GLN A 32 0.75 4.29 -2.64
CA GLN A 32 1.29 5.66 -2.67
C GLN A 32 2.82 5.62 -2.82
N LEU A 33 3.33 6.39 -3.77
CA LEU A 33 4.77 6.60 -3.97
C LEU A 33 5.26 7.85 -3.22
N PRO A 34 6.55 7.93 -2.86
CA PRO A 34 7.14 9.09 -2.20
C PRO A 34 7.50 10.17 -3.22
N LEU A 35 6.68 10.32 -4.27
CA LEU A 35 6.88 11.26 -5.36
C LEU A 35 5.85 12.38 -5.27
N LYS A 36 6.28 13.56 -5.68
CA LYS A 36 5.41 14.73 -5.81
C LYS A 36 5.56 15.33 -7.19
N SER A 37 4.47 15.86 -7.72
CA SER A 37 4.55 16.59 -8.98
C SER A 37 5.41 17.84 -8.79
N ILE A 38 6.47 17.95 -9.61
CA ILE A 38 7.34 19.13 -9.63
C ILE A 38 6.55 20.37 -10.02
N THR A 39 5.55 20.23 -10.88
CA THR A 39 4.72 21.36 -11.32
C THR A 39 3.78 21.80 -10.23
N GLU A 40 3.18 20.87 -9.48
CA GLU A 40 2.38 21.22 -8.31
C GLU A 40 3.22 21.85 -7.19
N GLU A 41 4.40 21.31 -6.89
CA GLU A 41 5.32 21.92 -5.90
C GLU A 41 5.81 23.32 -6.33
N PHE A 42 6.05 23.53 -7.62
CA PHE A 42 6.36 24.85 -8.17
C PHE A 42 5.19 25.83 -7.94
N LYS A 43 3.96 25.44 -8.30
CA LYS A 43 2.75 26.28 -8.11
C LYS A 43 2.53 26.59 -6.63
N VAL A 44 2.60 25.57 -5.77
CA VAL A 44 2.43 25.71 -4.31
C VAL A 44 3.47 26.65 -3.73
N THR A 45 4.74 26.51 -4.11
CA THR A 45 5.82 27.40 -3.67
C THR A 45 5.57 28.84 -4.10
N LYS A 46 5.13 29.07 -5.34
CA LYS A 46 4.81 30.41 -5.86
C LYS A 46 3.61 31.05 -5.15
N VAL A 47 2.57 30.27 -4.88
CA VAL A 47 1.41 30.71 -4.09
C VAL A 47 1.82 31.05 -2.66
N ARG A 48 2.60 30.19 -2.00
CA ARG A 48 3.11 30.45 -0.66
C ARG A 48 3.93 31.73 -0.61
N GLN A 49 4.88 31.89 -1.54
CA GLN A 49 5.67 33.11 -1.65
C GLN A 49 4.78 34.36 -1.77
N HIS A 50 3.72 34.30 -2.58
CA HIS A 50 2.79 35.42 -2.74
C HIS A 50 2.07 35.76 -1.46
N LEU A 51 1.50 34.74 -0.80
CA LEU A 51 0.76 34.93 0.44
C LEU A 51 1.67 35.39 1.59
N THR A 52 2.91 34.91 1.66
CA THR A 52 3.90 35.37 2.65
C THR A 52 4.22 36.84 2.48
N LEU A 53 4.40 37.33 1.24
CA LEU A 53 4.66 38.75 0.98
C LEU A 53 3.41 39.61 1.23
N LYS A 54 2.24 39.16 0.76
CA LYS A 54 0.94 39.85 0.94
C LYS A 54 0.55 39.96 2.42
N ASN A 55 0.83 38.94 3.22
CA ASN A 55 0.47 38.87 4.64
C ASN A 55 1.68 39.07 5.57
N SER A 56 2.75 39.71 5.08
CA SER A 56 3.92 40.00 5.91
C SER A 56 3.53 40.88 7.09
N ARG A 57 4.17 40.66 8.25
CA ARG A 57 4.02 41.53 9.43
C ARG A 57 4.66 42.90 9.23
N ASP A 58 5.63 42.99 8.31
CA ASP A 58 6.31 44.23 7.96
C ASP A 58 5.54 45.00 6.88
N GLU A 59 5.16 46.24 7.20
CA GLU A 59 4.44 47.15 6.31
C GLU A 59 5.27 47.52 5.07
N LYS A 60 6.60 47.62 5.18
CA LYS A 60 7.48 47.91 4.03
C LYS A 60 7.45 46.77 3.00
N VAL A 61 7.40 45.53 3.48
CA VAL A 61 7.32 44.34 2.62
C VAL A 61 5.96 44.26 1.93
N ARG A 62 4.87 44.59 2.64
CA ARG A 62 3.52 44.63 2.07
C ARG A 62 3.36 45.72 1.02
N SER A 63 3.84 46.93 1.32
CA SER A 63 3.74 48.10 0.43
C SER A 63 4.57 47.96 -0.85
N ALA A 64 5.64 47.17 -0.82
CA ALA A 64 6.50 46.92 -1.99
C ALA A 64 5.79 46.22 -3.16
N LYS A 65 4.61 45.60 -2.95
CA LYS A 65 3.77 44.94 -3.99
C LYS A 65 4.57 44.10 -4.99
N VAL A 66 5.53 43.32 -4.49
CA VAL A 66 6.46 42.55 -5.33
C VAL A 66 5.72 41.58 -6.23
N GLU A 67 5.92 41.71 -7.54
CA GLU A 67 5.32 40.81 -8.52
C GLU A 67 6.12 39.51 -8.61
N ILE A 68 5.43 38.38 -8.39
CA ILE A 68 6.07 37.07 -8.44
C ILE A 68 6.11 36.59 -9.88
N ARG A 69 7.34 36.47 -10.39
CA ARG A 69 7.60 35.90 -11.72
C ARG A 69 7.07 34.47 -11.80
N THR A 70 6.16 34.26 -12.74
CA THR A 70 5.58 32.98 -13.14
C THR A 70 5.76 32.78 -14.66
N GLY A 71 5.45 31.58 -15.16
CA GLY A 71 5.51 31.30 -16.59
C GLY A 71 4.30 31.88 -17.36
N ARG A 72 4.35 31.87 -18.70
CA ARG A 72 3.29 32.45 -19.54
C ARG A 72 1.91 31.80 -19.39
N LYS A 73 1.85 30.52 -19.01
CA LYS A 73 0.62 29.70 -19.00
C LYS A 73 -0.12 29.68 -17.67
N TRP A 74 0.47 30.18 -16.59
CA TRP A 74 -0.12 30.10 -15.25
C TRP A 74 0.30 31.31 -14.41
N SER A 75 -0.69 31.97 -13.81
CA SER A 75 -0.50 33.15 -12.96
C SER A 75 -0.90 32.85 -11.52
N THR A 76 0.00 33.15 -10.58
CA THR A 76 -0.24 33.01 -9.14
C THR A 76 -1.39 33.91 -8.69
N LYS A 77 -1.42 35.17 -9.15
CA LYS A 77 -2.41 36.17 -8.72
C LYS A 77 -3.83 35.73 -9.07
N LYS A 78 -4.05 35.36 -10.35
CA LYS A 78 -5.34 34.84 -10.82
C LYS A 78 -5.77 33.59 -10.05
N THR A 79 -4.85 32.67 -9.80
CA THR A 79 -5.16 31.43 -9.05
C THR A 79 -5.61 31.71 -7.62
N ILE A 80 -4.98 32.68 -6.95
CA ILE A 80 -5.35 33.08 -5.59
C ILE A 80 -6.69 33.81 -5.59
N GLU A 81 -6.91 34.74 -6.53
CA GLU A 81 -8.17 35.46 -6.68
C GLU A 81 -9.34 34.50 -6.96
N ASP A 82 -9.16 33.55 -7.88
CA ASP A 82 -10.13 32.50 -8.19
C ASP A 82 -10.42 31.63 -6.95
N ALA A 83 -9.39 31.26 -6.19
CA ALA A 83 -9.55 30.47 -4.97
C ALA A 83 -10.28 31.26 -3.86
N GLU A 84 -9.90 32.50 -3.61
CA GLU A 84 -10.58 33.40 -2.67
C GLU A 84 -12.05 33.62 -3.08
N SER A 85 -12.31 33.81 -4.38
CA SER A 85 -13.66 33.96 -4.94
C SER A 85 -14.52 32.70 -4.73
N ARG A 86 -13.98 31.51 -5.04
CA ARG A 86 -14.68 30.23 -4.79
C ARG A 86 -15.04 30.04 -3.32
N LEU A 87 -14.14 30.44 -2.42
CA LEU A 87 -14.37 30.34 -0.98
C LEU A 87 -15.45 31.32 -0.51
N LYS A 88 -15.40 32.58 -0.96
CA LYS A 88 -16.46 33.57 -0.69
C LYS A 88 -17.81 33.10 -1.24
N HIS A 89 -17.83 32.55 -2.46
CA HIS A 89 -19.02 31.97 -3.04
C HIS A 89 -19.55 30.80 -2.18
N SER A 90 -18.69 29.91 -1.69
CA SER A 90 -19.12 28.82 -0.80
C SER A 90 -19.69 29.32 0.52
N GLU A 91 -19.16 30.44 1.04
CA GLU A 91 -19.65 31.06 2.28
C GLU A 91 -21.03 31.72 2.06
N ILE A 92 -21.24 32.37 0.90
CA ILE A 92 -22.52 32.98 0.50
C ILE A 92 -23.59 31.91 0.26
N VAL A 93 -23.25 30.86 -0.50
CA VAL A 93 -24.15 29.75 -0.80
C VAL A 93 -24.54 28.98 0.47
N GLY A 94 -23.66 28.97 1.48
CA GLY A 94 -23.91 28.31 2.75
C GLY A 94 -24.05 26.79 2.60
N ARG A 95 -24.77 26.16 3.53
CA ARG A 95 -25.03 24.73 3.50
C ARG A 95 -26.18 24.45 2.54
N VAL A 96 -25.90 23.69 1.48
CA VAL A 96 -26.93 23.24 0.52
C VAL A 96 -27.31 21.81 0.85
N ALA A 97 -28.60 21.48 0.73
CA ALA A 97 -29.06 20.10 0.91
C ALA A 97 -28.40 19.18 -0.13
N VAL A 98 -27.78 18.08 0.31
CA VAL A 98 -27.28 17.02 -0.57
C VAL A 98 -28.31 15.90 -0.61
N GLY A 99 -29.06 15.83 -1.71
CA GLY A 99 -30.14 14.84 -1.88
C GLY A 99 -31.31 15.05 -0.91
N ARG A 100 -31.86 13.97 -0.35
CA ARG A 100 -32.96 14.02 0.64
C ARG A 100 -32.50 14.12 2.09
N GLN A 101 -31.20 14.33 2.33
CA GLN A 101 -30.65 14.33 3.69
C GLN A 101 -31.07 15.57 4.50
N GLY A 102 -31.59 16.62 3.87
CA GLY A 102 -31.95 17.87 4.54
C GLY A 102 -30.76 18.83 4.67
N LEU A 103 -31.03 20.03 5.17
CA LEU A 103 -30.00 21.01 5.53
C LEU A 103 -29.24 20.51 6.77
N ASP A 104 -27.94 20.81 6.88
CA ASP A 104 -27.05 20.52 8.03
C ASP A 104 -26.45 19.10 8.22
N VAL A 105 -26.68 18.13 7.33
CA VAL A 105 -26.17 16.76 7.57
C VAL A 105 -24.67 16.57 7.30
N THR A 106 -24.07 17.33 6.37
CA THR A 106 -22.64 17.18 6.04
C THR A 106 -21.82 18.36 6.57
N PRO A 107 -20.81 18.14 7.43
CA PRO A 107 -19.95 19.21 7.90
C PRO A 107 -19.03 19.70 6.76
N THR A 108 -19.17 20.96 6.38
CA THR A 108 -18.20 21.69 5.54
C THR A 108 -17.32 22.57 6.42
N ALA A 109 -15.99 22.40 6.31
CA ALA A 109 -15.04 23.20 7.05
C ALA A 109 -15.08 24.67 6.57
N LYS A 110 -15.23 25.62 7.50
CA LYS A 110 -15.17 27.06 7.20
C LYS A 110 -13.71 27.45 6.86
N TRP A 111 -13.51 28.42 5.96
CA TRP A 111 -12.17 28.86 5.52
C TRP A 111 -11.19 29.14 6.69
N ARG A 112 -11.70 29.77 7.76
CA ARG A 112 -10.91 30.15 8.94
C ARG A 112 -10.43 28.96 9.77
N THR A 113 -11.04 27.79 9.64
CA THR A 113 -10.78 26.61 10.48
C THR A 113 -10.38 25.35 9.71
N ALA A 114 -10.46 25.35 8.37
CA ALA A 114 -10.14 24.18 7.55
C ALA A 114 -8.63 23.87 7.51
N THR A 115 -8.27 22.64 7.88
CA THR A 115 -6.90 22.14 7.83
C THR A 115 -6.42 21.92 6.38
N VAL A 116 -5.10 21.85 6.16
CA VAL A 116 -4.51 21.61 4.82
C VAL A 116 -4.89 20.22 4.26
N GLU A 117 -5.25 19.28 5.13
CA GLU A 117 -5.61 17.90 4.79
C GLU A 117 -7.07 17.78 4.33
N GLU A 118 -8.01 18.48 4.97
CA GLU A 118 -9.43 18.54 4.56
C GLU A 118 -9.63 19.23 3.19
N LYS A 119 -8.67 20.04 2.75
CA LYS A 119 -8.69 20.73 1.45
C LYS A 119 -8.31 19.84 0.26
N LYS A 120 -7.94 18.58 0.49
CA LYS A 120 -7.60 17.62 -0.57
C LYS A 120 -8.74 16.63 -0.76
N THR A 121 -9.80 17.06 -1.43
CA THR A 121 -10.75 16.12 -2.01
C THR A 121 -10.02 15.19 -2.99
N PRO A 122 -10.36 13.90 -3.06
CA PRO A 122 -9.92 13.05 -4.16
C PRO A 122 -10.39 13.71 -5.46
N GLY A 123 -9.46 14.15 -6.30
CA GLY A 123 -9.79 14.84 -7.54
C GLY A 123 -10.77 14.04 -8.39
N THR A 124 -11.75 14.73 -9.00
CA THR A 124 -12.75 14.17 -9.92
C THR A 124 -12.14 13.34 -11.05
N GLU A 125 -10.91 13.67 -11.46
CA GLU A 125 -10.14 12.91 -12.46
C GLU A 125 -9.88 11.45 -12.06
N ARG A 126 -9.83 11.12 -10.76
CA ARG A 126 -9.56 9.74 -10.31
C ARG A 126 -10.78 8.84 -10.51
N VAL A 127 -11.97 9.41 -10.36
CA VAL A 127 -13.27 8.71 -10.43
C VAL A 127 -13.63 8.35 -11.87
N SER A 128 -13.15 9.12 -12.86
CA SER A 128 -13.41 8.85 -14.28
C SER A 128 -12.51 7.77 -14.90
N MET A 129 -11.47 7.29 -14.20
CA MET A 129 -10.55 6.28 -14.72
C MET A 129 -11.06 4.86 -14.45
N LYS A 130 -11.81 4.26 -15.38
CA LYS A 130 -12.42 2.92 -15.21
C LYS A 130 -11.44 1.81 -14.79
N LYS A 131 -10.24 1.74 -15.38
CA LYS A 131 -9.20 0.74 -15.02
C LYS A 131 -8.30 1.23 -13.88
N GLN A 132 -7.49 2.26 -14.15
CA GLN A 132 -6.49 2.77 -13.20
C GLN A 132 -7.09 3.47 -11.96
N GLY A 133 -8.40 3.69 -11.90
CA GLY A 133 -9.14 4.17 -10.73
C GLY A 133 -9.87 3.06 -9.96
N SER A 134 -9.83 1.80 -10.41
CA SER A 134 -10.58 0.69 -9.80
C SER A 134 -10.25 0.46 -8.32
N TRP A 135 -9.04 0.83 -7.88
CA TRP A 135 -8.61 0.74 -6.48
C TRP A 135 -9.45 1.62 -5.53
N LEU A 136 -10.22 2.58 -6.05
CA LEU A 136 -11.19 3.36 -5.27
C LEU A 136 -12.29 2.48 -4.66
N ASN A 137 -12.63 1.37 -5.31
CA ASN A 137 -13.69 0.45 -4.90
C ASN A 137 -13.18 -0.67 -3.99
N TRP A 138 -11.90 -0.68 -3.63
CA TRP A 138 -11.32 -1.74 -2.80
C TRP A 138 -11.60 -1.46 -1.32
N GLU A 139 -12.69 -2.01 -0.81
CA GLU A 139 -13.02 -1.97 0.62
C GLU A 139 -12.12 -2.94 1.42
N GLY A 140 -11.77 -2.57 2.65
CA GLY A 140 -10.91 -3.40 3.53
C GLY A 140 -9.43 -3.52 3.11
N ALA A 141 -9.07 -3.18 1.86
CA ALA A 141 -7.69 -3.26 1.41
C ALA A 141 -6.79 -2.22 2.12
N ARG A 142 -5.71 -2.69 2.74
CA ARG A 142 -4.75 -1.84 3.46
C ARG A 142 -4.04 -0.89 2.50
N GLN A 143 -4.01 0.39 2.85
CA GLN A 143 -3.19 1.37 2.13
C GLN A 143 -1.71 1.10 2.37
N GLN A 144 -0.93 1.10 1.30
CA GLN A 144 0.51 0.96 1.33
C GLN A 144 1.19 2.23 0.85
N LYS A 145 1.97 2.83 1.75
CA LYS A 145 2.81 3.99 1.45
C LYS A 145 4.24 3.50 1.29
N LEU A 146 4.77 3.57 0.08
CA LEU A 146 6.15 3.20 -0.19
C LEU A 146 7.08 4.37 0.16
N GLY A 147 8.05 4.11 1.04
CA GLY A 147 9.14 5.03 1.31
C GLY A 147 10.30 4.85 0.33
N TRP A 148 11.18 5.85 0.24
CA TRP A 148 12.41 5.76 -0.59
C TRP A 148 13.27 4.55 -0.20
N ASN A 149 13.45 4.32 1.10
CA ASN A 149 14.24 3.17 1.58
C ASN A 149 13.66 1.83 1.15
N GLU A 150 12.33 1.70 1.10
CA GLU A 150 11.67 0.47 0.66
C GLU A 150 11.85 0.29 -0.85
N ILE A 151 11.68 1.36 -1.62
CA ILE A 151 11.88 1.35 -3.08
C ILE A 151 13.32 0.95 -3.43
N TRP A 152 14.33 1.52 -2.75
CA TRP A 152 15.73 1.22 -3.01
C TRP A 152 16.15 -0.20 -2.62
N LYS A 153 15.49 -0.79 -1.62
CA LYS A 153 15.74 -2.18 -1.19
C LYS A 153 14.94 -3.19 -2.00
N MET A 154 13.90 -2.75 -2.70
CA MET A 154 13.02 -3.62 -3.46
C MET A 154 13.67 -3.98 -4.79
N GLU A 155 13.56 -5.25 -5.17
CA GLU A 155 13.98 -5.70 -6.49
C GLU A 155 13.14 -4.96 -7.58
N PRO A 156 13.76 -4.48 -8.67
CA PRO A 156 13.08 -3.67 -9.69
C PRO A 156 11.83 -4.30 -10.31
N HIS A 157 11.86 -5.59 -10.66
CA HIS A 157 10.70 -6.29 -11.23
C HIS A 157 9.56 -6.40 -10.22
N ARG A 158 9.85 -6.60 -8.94
CA ARG A 158 8.84 -6.59 -7.88
C ARG A 158 8.13 -5.23 -7.77
N LEU A 159 8.89 -4.13 -7.81
CA LEU A 159 8.30 -2.78 -7.79
C LEU A 159 7.44 -2.54 -9.04
N GLN A 160 7.95 -2.93 -10.20
CA GLN A 160 7.26 -2.81 -11.48
C GLN A 160 5.95 -3.61 -11.48
N PHE A 161 5.99 -4.88 -11.09
CA PHE A 161 4.82 -5.75 -10.99
C PHE A 161 3.78 -5.13 -10.06
N LYS A 162 4.20 -4.70 -8.86
CA LYS A 162 3.32 -4.09 -7.86
C LYS A 162 2.62 -2.82 -8.35
N LEU A 163 3.34 -1.96 -9.06
CA LEU A 163 2.74 -0.76 -9.65
C LEU A 163 1.78 -1.15 -10.78
N LYS A 164 2.19 -2.06 -11.66
CA LYS A 164 1.37 -2.44 -12.81
C LYS A 164 0.11 -3.21 -12.40
N SER A 165 0.15 -3.99 -11.31
CA SER A 165 -0.99 -4.76 -10.81
C SER A 165 -2.05 -3.87 -10.18
N VAL A 166 -1.66 -2.94 -9.30
CA VAL A 166 -2.61 -2.02 -8.63
C VAL A 166 -3.38 -1.13 -9.61
N TYR A 167 -2.72 -0.74 -10.70
CA TYR A 167 -3.31 0.13 -11.71
C TYR A 167 -3.80 -0.63 -12.96
N ASP A 168 -3.83 -1.97 -12.95
CA ASP A 168 -4.28 -2.81 -14.07
C ASP A 168 -3.67 -2.40 -15.42
N VAL A 169 -2.33 -2.37 -15.47
CA VAL A 169 -1.55 -2.14 -16.69
C VAL A 169 -0.55 -3.26 -16.98
N LEU A 170 -0.73 -4.42 -16.33
CA LEU A 170 -0.03 -5.65 -16.67
C LEU A 170 -0.51 -6.18 -18.04
N PRO A 171 0.34 -6.87 -18.80
CA PRO A 171 0.00 -7.41 -20.12
C PRO A 171 -0.90 -8.66 -20.02
N SER A 172 -2.05 -8.56 -19.35
CA SER A 172 -3.08 -9.60 -19.39
C SER A 172 -3.66 -9.71 -20.81
N PRO A 173 -4.17 -10.86 -21.28
CA PRO A 173 -4.80 -10.97 -22.59
C PRO A 173 -5.91 -9.93 -22.82
N THR A 174 -6.70 -9.61 -21.78
CA THR A 174 -7.69 -8.53 -21.87
C THR A 174 -7.04 -7.16 -22.11
N ASN A 175 -5.92 -6.85 -21.46
CA ASN A 175 -5.19 -5.60 -21.68
C ASN A 175 -4.49 -5.57 -23.04
N LEU A 176 -3.90 -6.67 -23.48
CA LEU A 176 -3.29 -6.82 -24.80
C LEU A 176 -4.32 -6.62 -25.92
N ALA A 177 -5.53 -7.18 -25.77
CA ALA A 177 -6.63 -6.95 -26.70
C ALA A 177 -7.09 -5.49 -26.69
N THR A 178 -7.17 -4.87 -25.50
CA THR A 178 -7.45 -3.43 -25.38
C THR A 178 -6.39 -2.57 -26.10
N TRP A 179 -5.14 -3.03 -26.15
CA TRP A 179 -4.04 -2.35 -26.84
C TRP A 179 -3.96 -2.68 -28.33
N GLY A 180 -4.86 -3.52 -28.86
CA GLY A 180 -4.85 -3.94 -30.26
C GLY A 180 -3.66 -4.84 -30.63
N LEU A 181 -3.06 -5.53 -29.65
CA LEU A 181 -1.93 -6.43 -29.87
C LEU A 181 -2.36 -7.88 -30.10
N ILE A 182 -3.56 -8.26 -29.64
CA ILE A 182 -4.17 -9.57 -29.86
C ILE A 182 -5.68 -9.41 -30.09
N ASP A 183 -6.29 -10.36 -30.78
CA ASP A 183 -7.75 -10.33 -31.02
C ASP A 183 -8.54 -11.08 -29.94
N ASP A 184 -8.00 -12.20 -29.43
CA ASP A 184 -8.69 -13.06 -28.46
C ASP A 184 -8.22 -12.80 -27.01
N PRO A 185 -9.07 -12.21 -26.13
CA PRO A 185 -8.71 -11.92 -24.75
C PRO A 185 -8.88 -13.13 -23.81
N LYS A 186 -9.07 -14.35 -24.32
CA LYS A 186 -9.40 -15.52 -23.50
C LYS A 186 -8.19 -16.13 -22.79
N CYS A 187 -8.49 -16.78 -21.68
CA CYS A 187 -7.56 -17.60 -20.91
C CYS A 187 -7.30 -18.93 -21.64
N VAL A 188 -6.03 -19.27 -21.83
CA VAL A 188 -5.60 -20.53 -22.44
C VAL A 188 -6.03 -21.78 -21.66
N LEU A 189 -6.31 -21.64 -20.35
CA LEU A 189 -6.64 -22.77 -19.48
C LEU A 189 -8.15 -23.06 -19.38
N CYS A 190 -8.98 -22.02 -19.53
CA CYS A 190 -10.43 -22.16 -19.25
C CYS A 190 -11.34 -21.45 -20.26
N GLY A 191 -10.79 -20.73 -21.24
CA GLY A 191 -11.55 -20.04 -22.29
C GLY A 191 -12.34 -18.79 -21.85
N LYS A 192 -12.31 -18.41 -20.56
CA LYS A 192 -12.94 -17.16 -20.08
C LYS A 192 -12.06 -15.93 -20.35
N PRO A 193 -12.59 -14.71 -20.38
CA PRO A 193 -11.77 -13.49 -20.49
C PRO A 193 -10.67 -13.44 -19.42
N ALA A 194 -9.41 -13.38 -19.84
CA ALA A 194 -8.25 -13.34 -18.97
C ALA A 194 -7.88 -11.90 -18.64
N ASN A 195 -8.59 -11.34 -17.66
CA ASN A 195 -8.21 -10.10 -17.01
C ASN A 195 -7.23 -10.38 -15.86
N LEU A 196 -6.76 -9.34 -15.17
CA LEU A 196 -5.78 -9.51 -14.10
C LEU A 196 -6.32 -10.40 -12.96
N GLU A 197 -7.53 -10.11 -12.47
CA GLU A 197 -8.20 -10.91 -11.42
C GLU A 197 -8.32 -12.40 -11.80
N HIS A 198 -8.68 -12.67 -13.05
CA HIS A 198 -8.77 -14.03 -13.57
C HIS A 198 -7.43 -14.75 -13.52
N ILE A 199 -6.35 -14.10 -13.98
CA ILE A 199 -5.02 -14.72 -14.04
C ILE A 199 -4.48 -14.96 -12.63
N LEU A 200 -4.53 -13.95 -11.76
CA LEU A 200 -3.90 -14.01 -10.44
C LEU A 200 -4.65 -14.93 -9.46
N SER A 201 -5.98 -15.00 -9.50
CA SER A 201 -6.73 -15.70 -8.43
C SER A 201 -8.03 -16.41 -8.85
N SER A 202 -8.61 -16.08 -10.00
CA SER A 202 -10.00 -16.49 -10.31
C SER A 202 -10.14 -17.47 -11.48
N CYS A 203 -9.05 -18.08 -11.94
CA CYS A 203 -9.09 -19.11 -12.97
C CYS A 203 -9.45 -20.47 -12.36
N SER A 204 -10.63 -20.98 -12.73
CA SER A 204 -11.14 -22.27 -12.22
C SER A 204 -10.26 -23.46 -12.58
N SER A 205 -9.66 -23.46 -13.78
CA SER A 205 -8.73 -24.52 -14.19
C SER A 205 -7.43 -24.44 -13.39
N ALA A 206 -6.87 -23.24 -13.21
CA ALA A 206 -5.67 -23.04 -12.41
C ALA A 206 -5.88 -23.44 -10.94
N LEU A 207 -7.06 -23.17 -10.39
CA LEU A 207 -7.45 -23.60 -9.04
C LEU A 207 -7.51 -25.13 -8.93
N LYS A 208 -8.18 -25.81 -9.86
CA LYS A 208 -8.28 -27.28 -9.87
C LYS A 208 -6.92 -27.96 -10.04
N ASP A 209 -6.05 -27.37 -10.85
CA ASP A 209 -4.67 -27.82 -11.07
C ASP A 209 -3.75 -27.54 -9.86
N GLY A 210 -4.21 -26.82 -8.83
CA GLY A 210 -3.41 -26.45 -7.66
C GLY A 210 -2.32 -25.40 -7.95
N ARG A 211 -2.42 -24.65 -9.06
CA ARG A 211 -1.37 -23.69 -9.47
C ARG A 211 -1.20 -22.53 -8.49
N TYR A 212 -2.28 -22.11 -7.85
CA TYR A 212 -2.26 -21.02 -6.88
C TYR A 212 -1.51 -21.38 -5.59
N THR A 213 -1.60 -22.64 -5.15
CA THR A 213 -0.87 -23.09 -3.95
C THR A 213 0.53 -23.60 -4.30
N TRP A 214 0.81 -23.96 -5.56
CA TRP A 214 2.06 -24.60 -5.93
C TRP A 214 3.32 -23.87 -5.44
N ARG A 215 3.44 -22.55 -5.65
CA ARG A 215 4.63 -21.79 -5.21
C ARG A 215 4.71 -21.72 -3.68
N HIS A 216 3.57 -21.42 -3.06
CA HIS A 216 3.44 -21.40 -1.62
C HIS A 216 3.93 -22.73 -1.03
N ASP A 217 3.41 -23.84 -1.54
CA ASP A 217 3.72 -25.19 -1.10
C ASP A 217 5.19 -25.56 -1.34
N LYS A 218 5.82 -25.05 -2.42
CA LYS A 218 7.26 -25.24 -2.67
C LYS A 218 8.14 -24.51 -1.64
N VAL A 219 7.81 -23.27 -1.33
CA VAL A 219 8.54 -22.50 -0.30
C VAL A 219 8.31 -23.10 1.07
N LEU A 220 7.06 -23.42 1.39
CA LEU A 220 6.65 -24.04 2.65
C LEU A 220 7.35 -25.39 2.85
N GLY A 221 7.46 -26.21 1.80
CA GLY A 221 8.22 -27.47 1.85
C GLY A 221 9.70 -27.27 2.18
N THR A 222 10.35 -26.29 1.54
CA THR A 222 11.76 -25.98 1.82
C THR A 222 11.98 -25.49 3.26
N LEU A 223 11.05 -24.68 3.77
CA LEU A 223 11.06 -24.21 5.16
C LEU A 223 10.84 -25.36 6.14
N ALA A 224 9.85 -26.21 5.88
CA ALA A 224 9.54 -27.40 6.66
C ALA A 224 10.77 -28.31 6.79
N ASP A 225 11.41 -28.66 5.67
CA ASP A 225 12.61 -29.52 5.65
C ASP A 225 13.77 -28.91 6.46
N THR A 226 13.90 -27.58 6.44
CA THR A 226 14.93 -26.87 7.19
C THR A 226 14.60 -26.83 8.68
N LEU A 227 13.35 -26.57 9.05
CA LEU A 227 12.90 -26.53 10.43
C LEU A 227 12.96 -27.91 11.07
N GLU A 228 12.50 -28.95 10.38
CA GLU A 228 12.54 -30.34 10.88
C GLU A 228 13.97 -30.79 11.19
N ARG A 229 14.92 -30.53 10.27
CA ARG A 229 16.35 -30.80 10.50
C ARG A 229 16.88 -30.05 11.72
N ASN A 230 16.41 -28.84 11.98
CA ASN A 230 16.82 -28.08 13.16
C ASN A 230 16.11 -28.53 14.43
N ILE A 231 14.86 -28.99 14.36
CA ILE A 231 14.10 -29.52 15.49
C ILE A 231 14.75 -30.81 16.02
N ARG A 232 15.14 -31.72 15.12
CA ARG A 232 15.73 -33.03 15.46
C ARG A 232 17.17 -32.96 16.01
N LYS A 233 17.83 -31.79 15.96
CA LYS A 233 19.20 -31.67 16.49
C LYS A 233 19.20 -31.90 17.99
N PRO A 234 20.10 -32.75 18.52
CA PRO A 234 20.22 -32.94 19.96
C PRO A 234 20.68 -31.63 20.60
N ARG A 235 19.95 -31.21 21.63
CA ARG A 235 20.28 -30.00 22.40
C ARG A 235 20.43 -30.36 23.87
N LYS A 236 21.44 -29.80 24.51
CA LYS A 236 21.47 -29.70 25.97
C LYS A 236 20.44 -28.64 26.34
N ASN A 237 19.45 -28.99 27.16
CA ASN A 237 18.52 -28.01 27.70
C ASN A 237 19.33 -26.87 28.32
N LYS A 238 19.13 -25.65 27.83
CA LYS A 238 19.48 -24.43 28.56
C LYS A 238 18.21 -23.86 29.14
N GLU A 239 18.39 -23.08 30.21
CA GLU A 239 17.36 -22.42 31.01
C GLU A 239 16.19 -21.89 30.15
N GLY A 240 14.98 -21.97 30.72
CA GLY A 240 13.73 -21.65 30.05
C GLY A 240 13.64 -20.21 29.52
N LEU A 241 12.53 -19.91 28.84
CA LEU A 241 12.27 -18.57 28.29
C LEU A 241 12.41 -17.50 29.38
N THR A 242 13.21 -16.47 29.09
CA THR A 242 13.23 -15.26 29.91
C THR A 242 12.09 -14.36 29.49
N PHE A 243 11.06 -14.28 30.34
CA PHE A 243 9.93 -13.39 30.08
C PHE A 243 10.34 -11.93 30.30
N VAL A 244 9.74 -11.04 29.50
CA VAL A 244 9.92 -9.60 29.66
C VAL A 244 9.23 -9.18 30.95
N ASN A 245 9.94 -8.48 31.84
CA ASN A 245 9.33 -7.83 32.98
C ASN A 245 8.51 -6.63 32.50
N PHE A 246 7.22 -6.61 32.80
CA PHE A 246 6.37 -5.45 32.54
C PHE A 246 6.89 -4.26 33.36
N VAL A 247 7.08 -3.13 32.69
CA VAL A 247 7.52 -1.87 33.29
C VAL A 247 6.30 -0.96 33.44
N LYS A 248 6.18 -0.26 34.57
CA LYS A 248 5.05 0.65 34.79
C LYS A 248 5.12 1.85 33.84
N GLU A 249 3.97 2.48 33.62
CA GLU A 249 3.87 3.71 32.83
C GLU A 249 4.81 4.79 33.40
N GLY A 250 5.65 5.37 32.55
CA GLY A 250 6.63 6.40 32.92
C GLY A 250 8.04 5.89 33.29
N GLU A 251 8.21 4.59 33.54
CA GLU A 251 9.53 4.01 33.84
C GLU A 251 10.25 3.55 32.56
N LYS A 252 11.56 3.80 32.49
CA LYS A 252 12.42 3.31 31.40
C LYS A 252 13.03 1.97 31.81
N GLY A 253 12.61 0.89 31.13
CA GLY A 253 13.21 -0.43 31.30
C GLY A 253 14.69 -0.48 30.88
N GLN A 254 15.47 -1.34 31.53
CA GLN A 254 16.85 -1.60 31.13
C GLN A 254 16.87 -2.25 29.73
N LYS A 255 17.60 -1.62 28.78
CA LYS A 255 17.85 -2.21 27.47
C LYS A 255 18.82 -3.38 27.61
N LYS A 256 18.31 -4.61 27.70
CA LYS A 256 19.16 -5.80 27.56
C LYS A 256 19.70 -5.88 26.13
N LYS A 257 20.98 -6.22 25.98
CA LYS A 257 21.53 -6.68 24.70
C LYS A 257 20.79 -7.97 24.33
N VAL A 258 20.18 -8.00 23.15
CA VAL A 258 19.51 -9.20 22.62
C VAL A 258 20.58 -10.15 22.10
N GLU A 259 21.25 -10.87 23.00
CA GLU A 259 21.97 -12.10 22.67
C GLU A 259 21.04 -13.27 22.98
N GLY A 260 20.02 -13.45 22.15
CA GLY A 260 19.05 -14.53 22.31
C GLY A 260 19.58 -15.82 21.68
N SER A 261 19.59 -16.91 22.44
CA SER A 261 19.52 -18.26 21.86
C SER A 261 18.20 -18.42 21.10
N GLY A 262 18.21 -19.10 19.95
CA GLY A 262 17.00 -19.30 19.14
C GLY A 262 15.90 -20.06 19.89
N LEU A 263 14.63 -19.82 19.53
CA LEU A 263 13.44 -20.37 20.21
C LEU A 263 13.47 -21.90 20.36
N LEU A 264 14.02 -22.62 19.38
CA LEU A 264 14.06 -24.09 19.40
C LEU A 264 14.98 -24.67 20.50
N VAL A 265 15.77 -23.85 21.19
CA VAL A 265 16.66 -24.29 22.28
C VAL A 265 15.91 -24.52 23.60
N THR A 266 14.69 -24.01 23.74
CA THR A 266 13.95 -24.00 25.01
C THR A 266 13.22 -25.31 25.32
N ALA A 267 13.19 -26.26 24.39
CA ALA A 267 12.61 -27.59 24.58
C ALA A 267 13.31 -28.63 23.71
N THR A 268 13.14 -29.90 24.09
CA THR A 268 13.73 -31.07 23.42
C THR A 268 12.68 -31.97 22.75
N ASP A 269 11.41 -31.81 23.09
CA ASP A 269 10.26 -32.61 22.63
C ASP A 269 9.42 -31.88 21.57
N TRP A 270 10.04 -30.99 20.79
CA TRP A 270 9.36 -30.26 19.73
C TRP A 270 8.72 -31.20 18.70
N GLN A 271 7.44 -31.02 18.48
CA GLN A 271 6.66 -31.62 17.40
C GLN A 271 6.33 -30.55 16.36
N MET A 272 6.14 -30.95 15.11
CA MET A 272 5.85 -30.03 14.01
C MET A 272 4.76 -30.61 13.09
N LEU A 273 3.82 -29.76 12.69
CA LEU A 273 2.84 -30.01 11.63
C LEU A 273 2.95 -28.90 10.59
N VAL A 274 2.72 -29.25 9.34
CA VAL A 274 2.84 -28.35 8.20
C VAL A 274 1.61 -28.54 7.31
N ASP A 275 0.98 -27.46 6.86
CA ASP A 275 -0.19 -27.50 5.98
C ASP A 275 0.23 -27.72 4.52
N LEU A 276 0.78 -28.92 4.24
CA LEU A 276 1.22 -29.35 2.91
C LEU A 276 0.53 -30.64 2.50
N LYS A 277 -0.20 -30.61 1.38
CA LYS A 277 -0.94 -31.74 0.75
C LYS A 277 -2.06 -32.33 1.60
N GLN A 278 -1.75 -32.70 2.85
CA GLN A 278 -2.70 -33.17 3.84
C GLN A 278 -3.19 -31.99 4.66
N LYS A 279 -4.50 -32.00 4.93
CA LYS A 279 -5.17 -30.96 5.69
C LYS A 279 -4.65 -30.94 7.13
N LEU A 280 -3.92 -29.89 7.52
CA LEU A 280 -3.42 -29.74 8.87
C LEU A 280 -4.58 -29.76 9.88
N GLN A 281 -4.47 -30.61 10.90
CA GLN A 281 -5.36 -30.59 12.05
C GLN A 281 -4.61 -29.93 13.21
N PHE A 282 -5.13 -28.81 13.71
CA PHE A 282 -4.49 -28.08 14.78
C PHE A 282 -4.42 -28.94 16.04
N PRO A 283 -3.27 -29.05 16.74
CA PRO A 283 -3.15 -29.92 17.90
C PRO A 283 -4.19 -29.57 18.98
N PRO A 284 -5.10 -30.50 19.33
CA PRO A 284 -6.20 -30.22 20.26
C PRO A 284 -5.70 -29.93 21.69
N GLN A 285 -4.47 -30.34 22.02
CA GLN A 285 -3.84 -30.04 23.31
C GLN A 285 -3.49 -28.55 23.46
N ILE A 286 -3.38 -27.82 22.34
CA ILE A 286 -3.12 -26.37 22.34
C ILE A 286 -4.44 -25.62 22.31
N ALA A 287 -5.28 -25.89 21.31
CA ALA A 287 -6.61 -25.31 21.16
C ALA A 287 -7.48 -26.15 20.23
N VAL A 288 -8.79 -26.18 20.47
CA VAL A 288 -9.76 -26.75 19.54
C VAL A 288 -10.15 -25.66 18.54
N THR A 289 -9.58 -25.70 17.33
CA THR A 289 -9.84 -24.71 16.28
C THR A 289 -9.78 -25.35 14.89
N ASN A 290 -10.54 -24.76 13.96
CA ASN A 290 -10.50 -25.11 12.54
C ASN A 290 -9.48 -24.26 11.75
N GLN A 291 -8.82 -23.31 12.41
CA GLN A 291 -7.75 -22.50 11.81
C GLN A 291 -6.52 -23.37 11.54
N ARG A 292 -5.81 -23.06 10.46
CA ARG A 292 -4.64 -23.78 9.99
C ARG A 292 -3.57 -22.78 9.62
N PRO A 293 -2.66 -22.46 10.54
CA PRO A 293 -1.45 -21.75 10.14
C PRO A 293 -0.58 -22.69 9.30
N ASP A 294 0.31 -22.13 8.49
CA ASP A 294 1.13 -22.90 7.56
C ASP A 294 2.06 -23.91 8.26
N ILE A 295 2.62 -23.53 9.41
CA ILE A 295 3.40 -24.44 10.28
C ILE A 295 3.00 -24.23 11.74
N VAL A 296 2.79 -25.34 12.45
CA VAL A 296 2.64 -25.39 13.91
C VAL A 296 3.82 -26.17 14.48
N ILE A 297 4.60 -25.56 15.37
CA ILE A 297 5.62 -26.25 16.16
C ILE A 297 5.24 -26.14 17.64
N TRP A 298 5.27 -27.23 18.40
CA TRP A 298 4.88 -27.19 19.82
C TRP A 298 5.64 -28.19 20.68
N SER A 299 5.72 -27.89 21.97
CA SER A 299 6.29 -28.74 23.02
C SER A 299 5.26 -28.90 24.12
N ALA A 300 4.85 -30.13 24.39
CA ALA A 300 3.89 -30.44 25.45
C ALA A 300 4.55 -30.30 26.83
N SER A 301 5.83 -30.67 26.96
CA SER A 301 6.56 -30.60 28.23
C SER A 301 6.73 -29.17 28.74
N THR A 302 7.00 -28.23 27.85
CA THR A 302 7.25 -26.83 28.19
C THR A 302 6.06 -25.90 27.93
N LYS A 303 4.95 -26.44 27.40
CA LYS A 303 3.74 -25.69 27.05
C LYS A 303 3.99 -24.52 26.10
N GLN A 304 4.86 -24.72 25.11
CA GLN A 304 5.20 -23.72 24.11
C GLN A 304 4.59 -24.07 22.75
N ALA A 305 4.15 -23.06 22.02
CA ALA A 305 3.69 -23.18 20.63
C ALA A 305 4.25 -22.03 19.79
N ILE A 306 4.68 -22.35 18.57
CA ILE A 306 5.17 -21.42 17.55
C ILE A 306 4.27 -21.61 16.34
N LEU A 307 3.57 -20.55 15.95
CA LEU A 307 2.71 -20.52 14.77
C LEU A 307 3.40 -19.67 13.71
N LEU A 308 3.56 -20.23 12.52
CA LEU A 308 4.20 -19.56 11.38
C LEU A 308 3.19 -19.43 10.26
N GLU A 309 3.06 -18.22 9.74
CA GLU A 309 2.25 -17.88 8.57
C GLU A 309 3.17 -17.30 7.50
N LEU A 310 3.09 -17.84 6.29
CA LEU A 310 3.92 -17.53 5.16
C LEU A 310 3.13 -16.70 4.14
N THR A 311 3.63 -15.51 3.86
CA THR A 311 3.17 -14.74 2.70
C THR A 311 4.24 -14.76 1.63
N VAL A 312 3.96 -15.40 0.49
CA VAL A 312 4.87 -15.41 -0.68
C VAL A 312 4.40 -14.35 -1.68
N PRO A 313 5.08 -13.18 -1.78
CA PRO A 313 4.60 -12.04 -2.56
C PRO A 313 4.96 -12.13 -4.06
N TRP A 314 5.35 -13.30 -4.56
CA TRP A 314 5.92 -13.46 -5.91
C TRP A 314 5.00 -14.29 -6.80
N GLU A 315 4.52 -13.66 -7.87
CA GLU A 315 3.97 -14.34 -9.04
C GLU A 315 4.97 -14.13 -10.18
N GLU A 316 5.35 -15.19 -10.90
CA GLU A 316 6.20 -15.06 -12.11
C GLU A 316 5.48 -14.32 -13.23
#